data_AF-A0A432Y7A0-F1
#
_entry.id   AF-A0A432Y7A0-F1
#
_cell.length_a   1.000
_cell.length_b   1.000
_cell.length_c   1.000
_cell.angle_alpha   90.00
_cell.angle_beta   90.00
_cell.angle_gamma   90.00
#
_symmetry.space_group_name_H-M   'P 1'
#
loop_
_entity.id
_entity.type
_entity.pdbx_description
1 polymer ?
#
loop_
_entity_poly.entity_id
_entity_poly.type
_entity_poly.pdbx_seq_one_letter_code
_entity_poly.pdbx_strand_id
1 'polypeptide(L)'
;MRFVFGVILVLTTAITIWLMTLNSPSPDPDVSELSTSVELSRHERNSNEENTAQPELARTNDTIEHKDLSLVEQALLRFPHISAHELEAIFANNPELKKIRVDFIIALIERGDMAADELITNFRFWGPYTVAQSAAGNAPHDLTLDQFNKLIELGADVNGEKLWRIVMAKQTNGKVLDKWYTHAALGPEVHKELFGNAITFGNTALYDFLTNGVGTQLVLNEEEDKYISELTNEVKGSLDGYAQLKQQLDETSDAKKHLQRQNLINRLQRWHGQAQILKAMSDDESERAELEQVAAQLSQKLKEFAQH
;
A
#
# COMPACT_ATOMS: atom_id res chain seq x y z
N MET A 1 7.91 -32.84 -15.83
CA MET A 1 8.14 -32.61 -14.38
C MET A 1 9.22 -31.55 -14.11
N ARG A 2 9.08 -30.32 -14.62
CA ARG A 2 9.94 -29.17 -14.26
C ARG A 2 9.16 -27.86 -14.04
N PHE A 3 7.83 -27.91 -14.09
CA PHE A 3 6.93 -26.75 -13.94
C PHE A 3 6.27 -26.63 -12.56
N VAL A 4 6.41 -27.65 -11.69
CA VAL A 4 5.74 -27.72 -10.37
C VAL A 4 6.55 -27.02 -9.27
N PHE A 5 7.86 -26.82 -9.47
CA PHE A 5 8.73 -26.19 -8.45
C PHE A 5 8.65 -24.66 -8.39
N GLY A 6 8.06 -23.99 -9.40
CA GLY A 6 7.98 -22.52 -9.44
C GLY A 6 6.87 -21.93 -8.56
N VAL A 7 5.78 -22.67 -8.33
CA VAL A 7 4.59 -22.16 -7.62
C VAL A 7 4.69 -22.38 -6.11
N ILE A 8 5.27 -23.50 -5.68
CA ILE A 8 5.54 -23.82 -4.27
C ILE A 8 6.46 -22.76 -3.62
N LEU A 9 7.37 -22.18 -4.40
CA LEU A 9 8.26 -21.13 -3.92
C LEU A 9 7.52 -19.80 -3.66
N VAL A 10 6.46 -19.47 -4.41
CA VAL A 10 5.76 -18.18 -4.29
C VAL A 10 4.90 -18.11 -3.03
N LEU A 11 4.24 -19.19 -2.64
CA LEU A 11 3.39 -19.24 -1.44
C LEU A 11 4.20 -19.36 -0.14
N THR A 12 5.32 -20.09 -0.16
CA THR A 12 6.20 -20.24 1.02
C THR A 12 7.11 -19.03 1.25
N THR A 13 7.55 -18.34 0.20
CA THR A 13 8.33 -17.09 0.34
C THR A 13 7.47 -15.93 0.83
N ALA A 14 6.20 -15.83 0.42
CA ALA A 14 5.29 -14.81 0.95
C ALA A 14 5.11 -14.93 2.48
N ILE A 15 5.05 -16.16 3.00
CA ILE A 15 4.88 -16.44 4.43
C ILE A 15 6.17 -16.23 5.23
N THR A 16 7.34 -16.65 4.71
CA THR A 16 8.64 -16.47 5.40
C THR A 16 9.11 -15.02 5.43
N ILE A 17 8.88 -14.28 4.34
CA ILE A 17 9.16 -12.84 4.26
C ILE A 17 8.22 -12.08 5.23
N TRP A 18 6.94 -12.47 5.34
CA TRP A 18 6.01 -11.81 6.26
C TRP A 18 6.27 -12.15 7.74
N LEU A 19 6.62 -13.39 8.08
CA LEU A 19 7.00 -13.79 9.44
C LEU A 19 8.28 -13.09 9.95
N MET A 20 9.24 -12.75 9.08
CA MET A 20 10.45 -12.01 9.47
C MET A 20 10.21 -10.52 9.76
N THR A 21 9.14 -9.90 9.24
CA THR A 21 8.82 -8.48 9.54
C THR A 21 8.31 -8.22 10.95
N LEU A 22 7.94 -9.27 11.71
CA LEU A 22 7.35 -9.14 13.04
C LEU A 22 8.37 -9.14 14.20
N ASN A 23 9.62 -9.57 13.98
CA ASN A 23 10.56 -9.88 15.08
C ASN A 23 11.98 -9.30 14.96
N SER A 24 12.25 -8.34 14.06
CA SER A 24 13.58 -7.69 14.03
C SER A 24 13.59 -6.41 14.87
N PRO A 25 14.31 -6.37 16.01
CA PRO A 25 14.67 -5.09 16.63
C PRO A 25 15.60 -4.32 15.68
N SER A 26 15.30 -3.05 15.42
CA SER A 26 16.22 -2.15 14.70
C SER A 26 17.58 -2.15 15.40
N PRO A 27 18.71 -2.38 14.70
CA PRO A 27 19.99 -2.00 15.24
C PRO A 27 20.11 -0.47 15.17
N ASP A 28 20.50 0.15 16.29
CA ASP A 28 20.90 1.55 16.33
C ASP A 28 22.07 1.79 15.35
N PRO A 29 22.10 2.91 14.61
CA PRO A 29 23.27 3.26 13.83
C PRO A 29 24.38 3.76 14.76
N ASP A 30 25.39 2.92 14.92
CA ASP A 30 26.68 3.26 15.50
C ASP A 30 27.33 4.39 14.68
N VAL A 31 27.65 5.48 15.35
CA VAL A 31 28.34 6.64 14.78
C VAL A 31 29.82 6.27 14.66
N SER A 32 30.32 6.05 13.45
CA SER A 32 31.76 6.01 13.19
C SER A 32 32.11 7.08 12.17
N GLU A 33 32.80 8.10 12.69
CA GLU A 33 33.55 9.10 11.94
C GLU A 33 34.48 8.43 10.92
N LEU A 34 34.49 8.93 9.69
CA LEU A 34 35.71 8.93 8.89
C LEU A 34 35.69 10.13 7.92
N SER A 35 36.42 11.16 8.34
CA SER A 35 36.89 12.26 7.52
C SER A 35 37.60 11.75 6.27
N THR A 36 37.29 12.27 5.09
CA THR A 36 38.33 12.66 4.14
C THR A 36 37.85 13.81 3.26
N SER A 37 38.64 14.87 3.34
CA SER A 37 38.72 16.10 2.57
C SER A 37 38.68 15.92 1.05
N VAL A 38 37.94 16.81 0.37
CA VAL A 38 38.20 17.20 -1.03
C VAL A 38 38.23 18.73 -1.12
N GLU A 39 39.28 19.22 -1.77
CA GLU A 39 39.71 20.61 -1.91
C GLU A 39 38.65 21.54 -2.53
N LEU A 40 38.42 22.67 -1.85
CA LEU A 40 37.84 23.87 -2.43
C LEU A 40 38.98 24.80 -2.88
N SER A 41 39.13 24.96 -4.19
CA SER A 41 39.87 26.07 -4.80
C SER A 41 38.92 26.95 -5.59
N ARG A 42 38.52 28.09 -5.00
CA ARG A 42 38.39 29.34 -5.74
C ARG A 42 38.36 30.53 -4.79
N HIS A 43 39.47 31.26 -4.81
CA HIS A 43 39.50 32.69 -4.51
C HIS A 43 38.49 33.42 -5.39
N GLU A 44 37.64 34.25 -4.78
CA GLU A 44 37.68 35.69 -5.08
C GLU A 44 37.00 36.46 -3.94
N ARG A 45 37.84 37.26 -3.29
CA ARG A 45 37.49 38.24 -2.26
C ARG A 45 37.46 39.58 -2.99
N ASN A 46 36.31 40.23 -3.05
CA ASN A 46 36.27 41.68 -3.24
C ASN A 46 35.05 42.25 -2.51
N SER A 47 35.36 42.83 -1.36
CA SER A 47 34.51 43.78 -0.66
C SER A 47 34.98 45.17 -1.07
N ASN A 48 34.07 45.99 -1.62
CA ASN A 48 33.77 47.32 -1.10
C ASN A 48 32.65 47.99 -1.90
N GLU A 49 31.71 48.53 -1.13
CA GLU A 49 30.61 49.45 -1.45
C GLU A 49 31.14 50.71 -2.20
N GLU A 50 30.40 51.52 -2.94
CA GLU A 50 29.15 52.21 -2.59
C GLU A 50 28.74 53.09 -3.80
N ASN A 51 27.47 53.10 -4.24
CA ASN A 51 26.72 54.35 -4.54
C ASN A 51 25.28 54.10 -5.05
N THR A 52 24.33 54.39 -4.17
CA THR A 52 23.16 55.27 -4.37
C THR A 52 22.38 55.22 -5.69
N ALA A 53 21.21 54.55 -5.67
CA ALA A 53 20.01 55.02 -6.37
C ALA A 53 18.75 54.45 -5.71
N GLN A 54 18.01 55.29 -4.97
CA GLN A 54 16.58 55.08 -4.74
C GLN A 54 15.84 55.29 -6.07
N PRO A 55 14.81 54.49 -6.34
CA PRO A 55 13.50 55.13 -6.50
C PRO A 55 12.37 54.39 -5.79
N GLU A 56 11.57 55.22 -5.09
CA GLU A 56 10.11 55.21 -5.07
C GLU A 56 9.35 53.88 -4.98
N LEU A 57 8.92 53.60 -3.75
CA LEU A 57 7.59 53.13 -3.34
C LEU A 57 6.56 52.96 -4.47
N ALA A 58 6.53 51.77 -5.08
CA ALA A 58 5.27 51.17 -5.53
C ALA A 58 4.78 50.24 -4.42
N ARG A 59 4.00 50.81 -3.48
CA ARG A 59 3.11 50.03 -2.62
C ARG A 59 1.98 49.50 -3.51
N THR A 60 2.22 48.40 -4.21
CA THR A 60 1.11 47.53 -4.58
C THR A 60 0.71 46.83 -3.29
N ASN A 61 -0.32 47.37 -2.65
CA ASN A 61 -1.14 46.60 -1.72
C ASN A 61 -1.86 45.51 -2.52
N ASP A 62 -1.11 44.55 -3.06
CA ASP A 62 -1.67 43.24 -3.35
C ASP A 62 -1.88 42.62 -1.98
N THR A 63 -3.08 42.89 -1.48
CA THR A 63 -3.70 42.05 -0.48
C THR A 63 -3.77 40.70 -1.17
N ILE A 64 -2.76 39.86 -0.94
CA ILE A 64 -2.77 38.46 -1.32
C ILE A 64 -4.06 37.95 -0.70
N GLU A 65 -5.09 37.76 -1.54
CA GLU A 65 -6.19 36.89 -1.19
C GLU A 65 -5.52 35.64 -0.63
N HIS A 66 -5.74 35.38 0.67
CA HIS A 66 -5.39 34.09 1.25
C HIS A 66 -6.23 33.07 0.50
N LYS A 67 -5.74 32.66 -0.66
CA LYS A 67 -6.23 31.52 -1.40
C LYS A 67 -6.03 30.38 -0.42
N ASP A 68 -7.13 29.85 0.12
CA ASP A 68 -7.08 28.64 0.95
C ASP A 68 -6.53 27.53 0.06
N LEU A 69 -5.20 27.42 0.06
CA LEU A 69 -4.48 26.42 -0.73
C LEU A 69 -4.95 25.05 -0.28
N SER A 70 -5.21 24.16 -1.23
CA SER A 70 -5.47 22.76 -0.94
C SER A 70 -4.29 22.12 -0.19
N LEU A 71 -4.54 21.03 0.54
CA LEU A 71 -3.48 20.31 1.26
C LEU A 71 -2.35 19.83 0.33
N VAL A 72 -2.69 19.48 -0.92
CA VAL A 72 -1.72 19.09 -1.95
C VAL A 72 -0.87 20.29 -2.35
N GLU A 73 -1.46 21.45 -2.62
CA GLU A 73 -0.71 22.68 -2.94
C GLU A 73 0.22 23.11 -1.80
N GLN A 74 -0.26 23.06 -0.56
CA GLN A 74 0.56 23.34 0.63
C GLN A 74 1.74 22.36 0.75
N ALA A 75 1.51 21.07 0.49
CA ALA A 75 2.57 20.06 0.50
C ALA A 75 3.60 20.31 -0.61
N LEU A 76 3.16 20.64 -1.83
CA LEU A 76 4.06 20.91 -2.97
C LEU A 76 4.93 22.16 -2.74
N LEU A 77 4.43 23.17 -2.01
CA LEU A 77 5.22 24.33 -1.60
C LEU A 77 6.26 23.98 -0.53
N ARG A 78 5.91 23.08 0.41
CA ARG A 78 6.82 22.61 1.46
C ARG A 78 7.93 21.72 0.90
N PHE A 79 7.66 21.01 -0.19
CA PHE A 79 8.60 20.09 -0.83
C PHE A 79 8.76 20.44 -2.32
N PRO A 80 9.59 21.44 -2.66
CA PRO A 80 9.66 22.01 -4.00
C PRO A 80 10.31 21.08 -5.04
N HIS A 81 11.17 20.15 -4.61
CA HIS A 81 11.79 19.14 -5.46
C HIS A 81 11.86 17.83 -4.68
N ILE A 82 11.18 16.79 -5.17
CA ILE A 82 11.20 15.46 -4.56
C ILE A 82 11.55 14.44 -5.62
N SER A 83 12.56 13.62 -5.35
CA SER A 83 12.87 12.46 -6.19
C SER A 83 12.13 11.20 -5.71
N ALA A 84 11.98 10.21 -6.58
CA ALA A 84 11.22 8.99 -6.26
C ALA A 84 11.78 8.23 -5.05
N HIS A 85 13.11 8.23 -4.84
CA HIS A 85 13.75 7.54 -3.73
C HIS A 85 13.50 8.19 -2.35
N GLU A 86 13.06 9.45 -2.33
CA GLU A 86 12.76 10.19 -1.10
C GLU A 86 11.32 10.00 -0.63
N LEU A 87 10.42 9.47 -1.48
CA LEU A 87 8.99 9.32 -1.19
C LEU A 87 8.75 8.56 0.12
N GLU A 88 9.45 7.46 0.35
CA GLU A 88 9.28 6.65 1.56
C GLU A 88 9.62 7.45 2.83
N ALA A 89 10.76 8.13 2.83
CA ALA A 89 11.20 8.97 3.95
C ALA A 89 10.24 10.15 4.17
N ILE A 90 9.74 10.77 3.11
CA ILE A 90 8.77 11.86 3.18
C ILE A 90 7.49 11.40 3.86
N PHE A 91 6.91 10.28 3.44
CA PHE A 91 5.69 9.76 4.08
C PHE A 91 5.93 9.21 5.48
N ALA A 92 7.13 8.71 5.79
CA ALA A 92 7.48 8.27 7.13
C ALA A 92 7.55 9.46 8.11
N ASN A 93 8.17 10.56 7.69
CA ASN A 93 8.41 11.74 8.52
C ASN A 93 7.24 12.73 8.54
N ASN A 94 6.27 12.58 7.64
CA ASN A 94 5.12 13.49 7.51
C ASN A 94 3.81 12.68 7.45
N PRO A 95 3.29 12.19 8.60
CA PRO A 95 2.10 11.35 8.65
C PRO A 95 0.85 11.98 8.04
N GLU A 96 0.74 13.30 8.04
CA GLU A 96 -0.32 14.07 7.41
C GLU A 96 -0.40 13.84 5.90
N LEU A 97 0.74 13.65 5.23
CA LEU A 97 0.80 13.41 3.80
C LEU A 97 0.27 12.02 3.42
N LYS A 98 0.24 11.07 4.36
CA LYS A 98 -0.29 9.72 4.09
C LYS A 98 -1.75 9.76 3.64
N LYS A 99 -2.52 10.74 4.13
CA LYS A 99 -3.95 10.93 3.79
C LYS A 99 -4.17 11.40 2.36
N ILE A 100 -3.20 12.12 1.80
CA ILE A 100 -3.24 12.66 0.43
C ILE A 100 -2.19 11.99 -0.46
N ARG A 101 -1.67 10.81 -0.07
CA ARG A 101 -0.50 10.17 -0.69
C ARG A 101 -0.64 10.07 -2.21
N VAL A 102 -1.79 9.57 -2.67
CA VAL A 102 -2.04 9.33 -4.10
C VAL A 102 -2.06 10.65 -4.85
N ASP A 103 -2.85 11.63 -4.40
CA ASP A 103 -2.97 12.93 -5.05
C ASP A 103 -1.64 13.71 -5.03
N PHE A 104 -0.88 13.59 -3.95
CA PHE A 104 0.43 14.20 -3.83
C PHE A 104 1.43 13.59 -4.81
N ILE A 105 1.49 12.25 -4.92
CA ILE A 105 2.35 11.58 -5.91
C ILE A 105 1.93 11.95 -7.34
N ILE A 106 0.62 11.95 -7.64
CA ILE A 106 0.09 12.40 -8.94
C ILE A 106 0.60 13.80 -9.26
N ALA A 107 0.49 14.74 -8.32
CA ALA A 107 0.91 16.11 -8.55
C ALA A 107 2.43 16.27 -8.72
N LEU A 108 3.24 15.44 -8.06
CA LEU A 108 4.70 15.41 -8.30
C LEU A 108 5.03 14.92 -9.71
N ILE A 109 4.32 13.91 -10.20
CA ILE A 109 4.46 13.43 -11.59
C ILE A 109 4.02 14.51 -12.58
N GLU A 110 2.90 15.19 -12.33
CA GLU A 110 2.41 16.30 -13.16
C GLU A 110 3.40 17.47 -13.24
N ARG A 111 4.10 17.76 -12.14
CA ARG A 111 5.16 18.79 -12.08
C ARG A 111 6.43 18.36 -12.81
N GLY A 112 6.59 17.08 -13.11
CA GLY A 112 7.79 16.52 -13.75
C GLY A 112 8.92 16.24 -12.77
N ASP A 113 8.64 16.15 -11.47
CA ASP A 113 9.64 15.82 -10.44
C ASP A 113 10.09 14.35 -10.51
N MET A 114 9.20 13.48 -11.00
CA MET A 114 9.42 12.04 -11.15
C MET A 114 8.53 11.48 -12.25
N ALA A 115 8.90 10.32 -12.81
CA ALA A 115 8.04 9.60 -13.76
C ALA A 115 7.16 8.57 -13.04
N ALA A 116 5.97 8.28 -13.59
CA ALA A 116 5.05 7.31 -13.00
C ALA A 116 5.63 5.87 -12.95
N ASP A 117 6.47 5.52 -13.92
CA ASP A 117 7.17 4.24 -14.06
C ASP A 117 8.59 4.25 -13.46
N GLU A 118 9.02 5.37 -12.88
CA GLU A 118 10.34 5.48 -12.22
C GLU A 118 10.46 4.46 -11.09
N LEU A 119 11.56 3.72 -11.08
CA LEU A 119 11.80 2.67 -10.09
C LEU A 119 12.29 3.24 -8.75
N ILE A 120 11.66 2.78 -7.68
CA ILE A 120 12.09 3.01 -6.30
C ILE A 120 12.83 1.75 -5.83
N THR A 121 14.15 1.85 -5.69
CA THR A 121 15.03 0.70 -5.43
C THR A 121 15.30 0.43 -3.94
N ASN A 122 14.86 1.30 -3.05
CA ASN A 122 15.23 1.25 -1.62
C ASN A 122 14.35 0.33 -0.76
N PHE A 123 13.39 -0.40 -1.35
CA PHE A 123 12.47 -1.25 -0.58
C PHE A 123 12.99 -2.68 -0.46
N ARG A 124 13.51 -3.01 0.73
CA ARG A 124 14.18 -4.31 1.00
C ARG A 124 13.30 -5.55 0.85
N PHE A 125 11.97 -5.41 0.81
CA PHE A 125 11.05 -6.53 1.02
C PHE A 125 10.30 -7.03 -0.22
N TRP A 126 10.04 -6.16 -1.20
CA TRP A 126 9.18 -6.49 -2.36
C TRP A 126 9.90 -6.38 -3.71
N GLY A 127 11.20 -6.07 -3.67
CA GLY A 127 11.98 -5.72 -4.86
C GLY A 127 11.70 -4.29 -5.34
N PRO A 128 12.27 -3.90 -6.49
CA PRO A 128 11.98 -2.63 -7.12
C PRO A 128 10.49 -2.51 -7.44
N TYR A 129 9.93 -1.32 -7.22
CA TYR A 129 8.55 -0.98 -7.51
C TYR A 129 8.49 0.42 -8.12
N THR A 130 7.52 0.70 -8.97
CA THR A 130 7.38 2.01 -9.61
C THR A 130 6.73 3.04 -8.70
N VAL A 131 6.89 4.33 -9.01
CA VAL A 131 6.17 5.43 -8.34
C VAL A 131 4.65 5.19 -8.37
N ALA A 132 4.08 4.76 -9.51
CA ALA A 132 2.66 4.44 -9.61
C ALA A 132 2.25 3.26 -8.73
N GLN A 133 3.08 2.21 -8.65
CA GLN A 133 2.85 1.09 -7.71
C GLN A 133 2.94 1.56 -6.26
N SER A 134 3.81 2.52 -5.94
CA SER A 134 3.90 3.15 -4.62
C SER A 134 2.60 3.87 -4.25
N ALA A 135 2.06 4.67 -5.18
CA ALA A 135 0.82 5.40 -5.00
C ALA A 135 -0.35 4.43 -4.79
N ALA A 136 -0.53 3.48 -5.71
CA ALA A 136 -1.63 2.53 -5.68
C ALA A 136 -1.55 1.57 -4.48
N GLY A 137 -0.36 0.98 -4.24
CA GLY A 137 -0.16 -0.06 -3.23
C GLY A 137 -0.17 0.43 -1.78
N ASN A 138 0.00 1.73 -1.56
CA ASN A 138 0.00 2.36 -0.23
C ASN A 138 -1.09 3.42 -0.10
N ALA A 139 -2.08 3.43 -0.98
CA ALA A 139 -3.19 4.35 -0.91
C ALA A 139 -3.89 4.22 0.47
N PRO A 140 -4.14 5.34 1.19
CA PRO A 140 -4.76 5.29 2.52
C PRO A 140 -6.19 4.75 2.49
N HIS A 141 -6.84 4.90 1.34
CA HIS A 141 -8.12 4.35 0.94
C HIS A 141 -7.94 3.74 -0.45
N ASP A 142 -8.91 2.96 -0.92
CA ASP A 142 -8.90 2.50 -2.30
C ASP A 142 -8.72 3.67 -3.27
N LEU A 143 -8.01 3.40 -4.36
CA LEU A 143 -7.93 4.33 -5.47
C LEU A 143 -9.34 4.67 -5.97
N THR A 144 -9.57 5.94 -6.25
CA THR A 144 -10.71 6.33 -7.08
C THR A 144 -10.42 5.97 -8.54
N LEU A 145 -11.47 5.83 -9.35
CA LEU A 145 -11.30 5.58 -10.78
C LEU A 145 -10.55 6.76 -11.45
N ASP A 146 -10.80 7.98 -11.01
CA ASP A 146 -10.15 9.19 -11.54
C ASP A 146 -8.66 9.20 -11.21
N GLN A 147 -8.27 8.87 -9.97
CA GLN A 147 -6.86 8.72 -9.59
C GLN A 147 -6.17 7.64 -10.41
N PHE A 148 -6.83 6.50 -10.61
CA PHE A 148 -6.28 5.40 -11.40
C PHE A 148 -6.09 5.78 -12.88
N ASN A 149 -7.11 6.38 -13.50
CA ASN A 149 -7.02 6.89 -14.87
C ASN A 149 -5.91 7.94 -14.99
N LYS A 150 -5.78 8.83 -14.00
CA LYS A 150 -4.77 9.87 -14.01
C LYS A 150 -3.35 9.30 -13.97
N LEU A 151 -3.12 8.25 -13.17
CA LEU A 151 -1.83 7.54 -13.19
C LEU A 151 -1.52 6.96 -14.57
N ILE A 152 -2.51 6.36 -15.25
CA ILE A 152 -2.36 5.84 -16.62
C ILE A 152 -2.05 6.98 -17.61
N GLU A 153 -2.77 8.09 -17.53
CA GLU A 153 -2.55 9.27 -18.37
C GLU A 153 -1.15 9.85 -18.21
N LEU A 154 -0.60 9.77 -17.00
CA LEU A 154 0.76 10.21 -16.67
C LEU A 154 1.85 9.17 -16.99
N GLY A 155 1.50 8.09 -17.70
CA GLY A 155 2.45 7.10 -18.21
C GLY A 155 2.72 5.92 -17.28
N ALA A 156 1.88 5.67 -16.27
CA ALA A 156 2.00 4.45 -15.48
C ALA A 156 1.75 3.21 -16.33
N ASP A 157 2.75 2.33 -16.45
CA ASP A 157 2.59 1.01 -17.07
C ASP A 157 1.88 0.05 -16.11
N VAL A 158 0.54 0.10 -16.06
CA VAL A 158 -0.33 -0.72 -15.20
C VAL A 158 -0.58 -2.11 -15.80
N ASN A 159 0.50 -2.81 -16.14
CA ASN A 159 0.46 -4.09 -16.82
C ASN A 159 0.02 -5.26 -15.92
N GLY A 160 0.08 -6.47 -16.48
CA GLY A 160 -0.27 -7.71 -15.80
C GLY A 160 0.84 -8.33 -14.95
N GLU A 161 1.96 -7.66 -14.68
CA GLU A 161 3.07 -8.22 -13.90
C GLU A 161 2.68 -8.56 -12.46
N LYS A 162 3.44 -9.49 -11.86
CA LYS A 162 3.18 -10.03 -10.52
C LYS A 162 2.97 -8.95 -9.46
N LEU A 163 3.78 -7.89 -9.47
CA LEU A 163 3.68 -6.83 -8.48
C LEU A 163 2.39 -6.01 -8.63
N TRP A 164 1.99 -5.69 -9.86
CA TRP A 164 0.69 -5.05 -10.11
C TRP A 164 -0.48 -5.92 -9.70
N ARG A 165 -0.41 -7.23 -9.93
CA ARG A 165 -1.44 -8.17 -9.43
C ARG A 165 -1.56 -8.14 -7.90
N ILE A 166 -0.43 -8.03 -7.18
CA ILE A 166 -0.42 -7.90 -5.71
C ILE A 166 -0.99 -6.53 -5.28
N VAL A 167 -0.61 -5.44 -5.96
CA VAL A 167 -1.12 -4.09 -5.68
C VAL A 167 -2.63 -4.03 -5.88
N MET A 168 -3.13 -4.59 -6.98
CA MET A 168 -4.55 -4.57 -7.34
C MET A 168 -5.36 -5.52 -6.47
N ALA A 169 -4.78 -6.62 -6.00
CA ALA A 169 -5.44 -7.49 -5.03
C ALA A 169 -5.70 -6.86 -3.67
N LYS A 170 -5.15 -5.67 -3.39
CA LYS A 170 -5.49 -4.87 -2.21
C LYS A 170 -6.58 -3.82 -2.46
N GLN A 171 -6.94 -3.56 -3.71
CA GLN A 171 -7.97 -2.57 -4.06
C GLN A 171 -9.35 -3.21 -3.95
N THR A 172 -10.30 -2.57 -3.25
CA THR A 172 -11.69 -3.05 -3.17
C THR A 172 -12.66 -2.28 -4.07
N ASN A 173 -12.19 -1.22 -4.74
CA ASN A 173 -12.99 -0.49 -5.72
C ASN A 173 -13.15 -1.28 -7.02
N GLY A 174 -14.32 -1.90 -7.20
CA GLY A 174 -14.63 -2.71 -8.38
C GLY A 174 -14.44 -2.01 -9.72
N LYS A 175 -14.63 -0.68 -9.80
CA LYS A 175 -14.38 0.08 -11.04
C LYS A 175 -12.90 0.16 -11.39
N VAL A 176 -12.03 0.25 -10.39
CA VAL A 176 -10.57 0.22 -10.59
C VAL A 176 -10.13 -1.18 -10.99
N LEU A 177 -10.64 -2.21 -10.33
CA LEU A 177 -10.36 -3.61 -10.67
C LEU A 177 -10.75 -3.94 -12.12
N ASP A 178 -11.96 -3.55 -12.54
CA ASP A 178 -12.45 -3.74 -13.91
C ASP A 178 -11.61 -2.98 -14.95
N LYS A 179 -11.31 -1.70 -14.66
CA LYS A 179 -10.48 -0.87 -15.53
C LYS A 179 -9.07 -1.45 -15.69
N TRP A 180 -8.45 -1.85 -14.59
CA TRP A 180 -7.12 -2.45 -14.60
C TRP A 180 -7.12 -3.78 -15.34
N TYR A 181 -8.04 -4.70 -15.03
CA TYR A 181 -8.13 -6.01 -15.66
C TYR A 181 -8.25 -5.90 -17.18
N THR A 182 -9.10 -4.99 -17.65
CA THR A 182 -9.27 -4.70 -19.08
C THR A 182 -8.02 -4.06 -19.68
N HIS A 183 -7.41 -3.09 -19.01
CA HIS A 183 -6.23 -2.39 -19.52
C HIS A 183 -5.00 -3.30 -19.62
N ALA A 184 -4.77 -4.13 -18.60
CA ALA A 184 -3.69 -5.10 -18.55
C ALA A 184 -3.93 -6.33 -19.43
N ALA A 185 -5.08 -6.43 -20.10
CA ALA A 185 -5.50 -7.53 -20.96
C ALA A 185 -5.34 -8.91 -20.29
N LEU A 186 -5.75 -9.00 -19.01
CA LEU A 186 -5.60 -10.23 -18.24
C LEU A 186 -6.54 -11.33 -18.74
N GLY A 187 -6.01 -12.54 -18.88
CA GLY A 187 -6.77 -13.70 -19.29
C GLY A 187 -6.82 -14.81 -18.22
N PRO A 188 -7.43 -15.95 -18.58
CA PRO A 188 -7.59 -17.11 -17.69
C PRO A 188 -6.30 -17.62 -17.05
N GLU A 189 -5.15 -17.40 -17.69
CA GLU A 189 -3.84 -17.84 -17.23
C GLU A 189 -3.43 -17.27 -15.86
N VAL A 190 -3.97 -16.12 -15.45
CA VAL A 190 -3.68 -15.53 -14.14
C VAL A 190 -4.81 -15.67 -13.12
N HIS A 191 -5.99 -16.15 -13.51
CA HIS A 191 -7.17 -16.13 -12.62
C HIS A 191 -6.96 -16.90 -11.33
N LYS A 192 -6.27 -18.05 -11.40
CA LYS A 192 -5.96 -18.85 -10.23
C LYS A 192 -5.08 -18.10 -9.23
N GLU A 193 -4.08 -17.37 -9.72
CA GLU A 193 -3.25 -16.49 -8.89
C GLU A 193 -4.08 -15.35 -8.30
N LEU A 194 -4.98 -14.75 -9.08
CA LEU A 194 -5.86 -13.67 -8.60
C LEU A 194 -6.84 -14.15 -7.53
N PHE A 195 -7.39 -15.36 -7.65
CA PHE A 195 -8.17 -16.00 -6.59
C PHE A 195 -7.33 -16.22 -5.33
N GLY A 196 -6.12 -16.77 -5.49
CA GLY A 196 -5.20 -16.93 -4.37
C GLY A 196 -4.88 -15.60 -3.68
N ASN A 197 -4.70 -14.52 -4.45
CA ASN A 197 -4.47 -13.18 -3.92
C ASN A 197 -5.73 -12.63 -3.22
N ALA A 198 -6.91 -12.81 -3.79
CA ALA A 198 -8.17 -12.41 -3.16
C ALA A 198 -8.36 -13.07 -1.79
N ILE A 199 -8.09 -14.38 -1.71
CA ILE A 199 -8.12 -15.14 -0.46
C ILE A 199 -7.02 -14.66 0.49
N THR A 200 -5.79 -14.48 0.01
CA THR A 200 -4.66 -14.03 0.84
C THR A 200 -4.91 -12.67 1.49
N PHE A 201 -5.52 -11.74 0.76
CA PHE A 201 -5.82 -10.39 1.26
C PHE A 201 -7.22 -10.25 1.87
N GLY A 202 -8.06 -11.29 1.81
CA GLY A 202 -9.47 -11.19 2.21
C GLY A 202 -10.24 -10.18 1.37
N ASN A 203 -9.89 -10.02 0.09
CA ASN A 203 -10.50 -9.04 -0.79
C ASN A 203 -11.72 -9.64 -1.48
N THR A 204 -12.90 -9.47 -0.86
CA THR A 204 -14.17 -9.94 -1.41
C THR A 204 -14.53 -9.26 -2.73
N ALA A 205 -14.16 -7.99 -2.93
CA ALA A 205 -14.46 -7.29 -4.19
C ALA A 205 -13.70 -7.91 -5.38
N LEU A 206 -12.43 -8.30 -5.19
CA LEU A 206 -11.70 -9.04 -6.22
C LEU A 206 -12.29 -10.44 -6.44
N TYR A 207 -12.67 -11.15 -5.38
CA TYR A 207 -13.34 -12.44 -5.50
C TYR A 207 -14.66 -12.34 -6.27
N ASP A 208 -15.51 -11.37 -5.94
CA ASP A 208 -16.79 -11.11 -6.59
C ASP A 208 -16.61 -10.67 -8.05
N PHE A 209 -15.58 -9.87 -8.34
CA PHE A 209 -15.22 -9.49 -9.71
C PHE A 209 -14.83 -10.70 -10.55
N LEU A 210 -14.00 -11.61 -10.02
CA LEU A 210 -13.57 -12.81 -10.74
C LEU A 210 -14.74 -13.79 -10.97
N THR A 211 -15.57 -14.01 -9.95
CA THR A 211 -16.68 -14.97 -10.02
C THR A 211 -17.88 -14.45 -10.83
N ASN A 212 -18.32 -13.22 -10.57
CA ASN A 212 -19.55 -12.67 -11.14
C ASN A 212 -19.29 -11.74 -12.33
N GLY A 213 -18.19 -10.99 -12.31
CA GLY A 213 -17.83 -10.06 -13.38
C GLY A 213 -17.24 -10.77 -14.59
N VAL A 214 -16.19 -11.56 -14.35
CA VAL A 214 -15.49 -12.33 -15.40
C VAL A 214 -16.14 -13.69 -15.65
N GLY A 215 -16.87 -14.24 -14.67
CA GLY A 215 -17.52 -15.55 -14.79
C GLY A 215 -16.56 -16.72 -14.60
N THR A 216 -15.45 -16.52 -13.89
CA THR A 216 -14.44 -17.55 -13.67
C THR A 216 -14.79 -18.43 -12.48
N GLN A 217 -14.68 -19.74 -12.66
CA GLN A 217 -14.74 -20.71 -11.58
C GLN A 217 -13.33 -21.13 -11.15
N LEU A 218 -13.07 -21.11 -9.84
CA LEU A 218 -11.83 -21.62 -9.28
C LEU A 218 -11.86 -23.16 -9.28
N VAL A 219 -10.90 -23.77 -9.96
CA VAL A 219 -10.69 -25.23 -9.92
C VAL A 219 -9.42 -25.50 -9.13
N LEU A 220 -9.58 -26.17 -8.00
CA LEU A 220 -8.52 -26.51 -7.08
C LEU A 220 -7.99 -27.92 -7.39
N ASN A 221 -6.70 -28.13 -7.16
CA ASN A 221 -6.12 -29.47 -7.05
C ASN A 221 -6.07 -29.93 -5.58
N GLU A 222 -5.67 -31.18 -5.34
CA GLU A 222 -5.63 -31.76 -4.00
C GLU A 222 -4.77 -30.98 -2.99
N GLU A 223 -3.62 -30.44 -3.43
CA GLU A 223 -2.75 -29.65 -2.56
C GLU A 223 -3.38 -28.31 -2.19
N GLU A 224 -4.10 -27.70 -3.14
CA GLU A 224 -4.79 -26.43 -2.94
C GLU A 224 -6.05 -26.60 -2.11
N ASP A 225 -6.82 -27.69 -2.31
CA ASP A 225 -7.95 -28.04 -1.45
C ASP A 225 -7.49 -28.22 0.00
N LYS A 226 -6.36 -28.90 0.20
CA LYS A 226 -5.76 -29.04 1.53
C LYS A 226 -5.38 -27.67 2.11
N TYR A 227 -4.75 -26.81 1.32
CA TYR A 227 -4.40 -25.46 1.74
C TYR A 227 -5.64 -24.62 2.12
N ILE A 228 -6.71 -24.70 1.32
CA ILE A 228 -7.98 -24.03 1.62
C ILE A 228 -8.59 -24.58 2.92
N SER A 229 -8.54 -25.89 3.14
CA SER A 229 -9.00 -26.49 4.40
C SER A 229 -8.18 -26.02 5.62
N GLU A 230 -6.85 -25.95 5.49
CA GLU A 230 -5.97 -25.42 6.55
C GLU A 230 -6.29 -23.94 6.84
N LEU A 231 -6.47 -23.12 5.79
CA LEU A 231 -6.84 -21.72 5.94
C LEU A 231 -8.22 -21.56 6.56
N THR A 232 -9.20 -22.37 6.18
CA THR A 232 -10.53 -22.38 6.79
C THR A 232 -10.44 -22.63 8.29
N ASN A 233 -9.63 -23.59 8.72
CA ASN A 233 -9.39 -23.84 10.14
C ASN A 233 -8.68 -22.66 10.84
N GLU A 234 -7.70 -22.02 10.18
CA GLU A 234 -7.06 -20.81 10.71
C GLU A 234 -8.08 -19.68 10.91
N VAL A 235 -8.93 -19.43 9.92
CA VAL A 235 -9.94 -18.37 9.96
C VAL A 235 -10.98 -18.66 11.03
N LYS A 236 -11.42 -19.91 11.19
CA LYS A 236 -12.31 -20.31 12.30
C LYS A 236 -11.66 -20.07 13.67
N GLY A 237 -10.35 -20.30 13.81
CA GLY A 237 -9.57 -20.01 15.02
C GLY A 237 -9.14 -18.54 15.20
N SER A 238 -9.48 -17.64 14.27
CA SER A 238 -8.98 -16.26 14.28
C SER A 238 -9.38 -15.44 15.51
N LEU A 239 -10.50 -15.78 16.13
CA LEU A 239 -11.01 -15.10 17.33
C LEU A 239 -10.13 -15.34 18.57
N ASP A 240 -9.51 -16.52 18.66
CA ASP A 240 -8.51 -16.80 19.71
C ASP A 240 -7.25 -15.96 19.48
N GLY A 241 -6.81 -15.86 18.21
CA GLY A 241 -5.72 -14.99 17.80
C GLY A 241 -6.00 -13.51 18.09
N TYR A 242 -7.25 -13.06 17.92
CA TYR A 242 -7.67 -11.70 18.27
C TYR A 242 -7.46 -11.38 19.74
N ALA A 243 -7.83 -12.28 20.67
CA ALA A 243 -7.67 -12.04 22.10
C ALA A 243 -6.20 -11.78 22.49
N GLN A 244 -5.28 -12.58 21.94
CA GLN A 244 -3.84 -12.42 22.18
C GLN A 244 -3.31 -11.10 21.60
N LEU A 245 -3.69 -10.76 20.37
CA LEU A 245 -3.26 -9.51 19.72
C LEU A 245 -3.81 -8.28 20.44
N LYS A 246 -5.05 -8.36 20.97
CA LYS A 246 -5.63 -7.30 21.76
C LYS A 246 -4.87 -7.08 23.07
N GLN A 247 -4.50 -8.16 23.77
CA GLN A 247 -3.65 -8.06 24.95
C GLN A 247 -2.31 -7.40 24.64
N GLN A 248 -1.64 -7.81 23.56
CA GLN A 248 -0.39 -7.19 23.11
C GLN A 248 -0.56 -5.70 22.79
N LEU A 249 -1.68 -5.31 22.18
CA LEU A 249 -2.00 -3.90 21.92
C LEU A 249 -2.18 -3.11 23.23
N ASP A 250 -2.86 -3.71 24.21
CA ASP A 250 -3.12 -3.07 25.51
C ASP A 250 -1.83 -2.89 26.32
N GLU A 251 -0.85 -3.80 26.16
CA GLU A 251 0.49 -3.76 26.78
C GLU A 251 1.52 -2.94 25.99
N THR A 252 1.22 -2.55 24.75
CA THR A 252 2.12 -1.75 23.90
C THR A 252 2.21 -0.31 24.41
N SER A 253 3.41 0.27 24.39
CA SER A 253 3.62 1.68 24.76
C SER A 253 2.82 2.65 23.89
N ASP A 254 2.38 3.77 24.46
CA ASP A 254 1.53 4.75 23.77
C ASP A 254 2.14 5.23 22.44
N ALA A 255 3.46 5.38 22.39
CA ALA A 255 4.19 5.77 21.18
C ALA A 255 4.00 4.80 19.99
N LYS A 256 3.80 3.49 20.26
CA LYS A 256 3.62 2.45 19.24
C LYS A 256 2.17 1.95 19.13
N LYS A 257 1.30 2.36 20.05
CA LYS A 257 -0.08 1.86 20.18
C LYS A 257 -0.91 2.14 18.93
N HIS A 258 -0.76 3.31 18.31
CA HIS A 258 -1.45 3.65 17.06
C HIS A 258 -1.10 2.66 15.93
N LEU A 259 0.19 2.35 15.75
CA LEU A 259 0.65 1.43 14.70
C LEU A 259 0.12 0.01 14.93
N GLN A 260 0.22 -0.49 16.17
CA GLN A 260 -0.30 -1.82 16.49
C GLN A 260 -1.82 -1.91 16.34
N ARG A 261 -2.54 -0.83 16.67
CA ARG A 261 -3.98 -0.74 16.46
C ARG A 261 -4.33 -0.86 14.98
N GLN A 262 -3.60 -0.14 14.11
CA GLN A 262 -3.81 -0.22 12.67
C GLN A 262 -3.50 -1.63 12.12
N ASN A 263 -2.43 -2.27 12.60
CA ASN A 263 -2.09 -3.64 12.22
C ASN A 263 -3.20 -4.64 12.62
N LEU A 264 -3.75 -4.49 13.82
CA LEU A 264 -4.86 -5.33 14.29
C LEU A 264 -6.12 -5.12 13.45
N ILE A 265 -6.48 -3.87 13.13
CA ILE A 265 -7.62 -3.55 12.25
C ILE A 265 -7.44 -4.21 10.87
N ASN A 266 -6.27 -4.05 10.25
CA ASN A 266 -5.98 -4.64 8.94
C ASN A 266 -6.09 -6.17 8.98
N ARG A 267 -5.62 -6.81 10.06
CA ARG A 267 -5.70 -8.27 10.23
C ARG A 267 -7.14 -8.74 10.42
N LEU A 268 -7.94 -8.02 11.20
CA LEU A 268 -9.36 -8.31 11.39
C LEU A 268 -10.16 -8.16 10.09
N GLN A 269 -9.88 -7.11 9.30
CA GLN A 269 -10.48 -6.91 7.98
C GLN A 269 -10.16 -8.08 7.03
N ARG A 270 -8.89 -8.49 7.01
CA ARG A 270 -8.45 -9.64 6.20
C ARG A 270 -9.16 -10.93 6.60
N TRP A 271 -9.17 -11.27 7.90
CA TRP A 271 -9.86 -12.48 8.37
C TRP A 271 -11.36 -12.44 8.10
N HIS A 272 -11.98 -11.27 8.24
CA HIS A 272 -13.39 -11.08 7.91
C HIS A 272 -13.66 -11.38 6.44
N GLY A 273 -12.87 -10.80 5.52
CA GLY A 273 -13.02 -11.04 4.10
C GLY A 273 -12.69 -12.49 3.71
N GLN A 274 -11.68 -13.10 4.33
CA GLN A 274 -11.37 -14.52 4.17
C GLN A 274 -12.55 -15.40 4.56
N ALA A 275 -13.17 -15.15 5.72
CA ALA A 275 -14.34 -15.90 6.17
C ALA A 275 -15.50 -15.79 5.17
N GLN A 276 -15.71 -14.62 4.57
CA GLN A 276 -16.74 -14.41 3.55
C GLN A 276 -16.44 -15.18 2.25
N ILE A 277 -15.19 -15.12 1.77
CA ILE A 277 -14.78 -15.84 0.56
C ILE A 277 -14.87 -17.35 0.76
N LEU A 278 -14.31 -17.86 1.85
CA LEU A 278 -14.32 -19.30 2.17
C LEU A 278 -15.75 -19.81 2.37
N LYS A 279 -16.64 -19.02 2.97
CA LYS A 279 -18.07 -19.34 3.06
C LYS A 279 -18.70 -19.47 1.68
N ALA A 280 -18.35 -18.60 0.73
CA ALA A 280 -18.87 -18.63 -0.63
C ALA A 280 -18.31 -19.81 -1.45
N MET A 281 -17.14 -20.33 -1.07
CA MET A 281 -16.49 -21.48 -1.72
C MET A 281 -16.90 -22.83 -1.13
N SER A 282 -17.38 -22.86 0.11
CA SER A 282 -17.72 -24.11 0.80
C SER A 282 -19.08 -24.65 0.35
N ASP A 283 -19.13 -25.96 0.08
CA ASP A 283 -20.38 -26.70 -0.18
C ASP A 283 -20.99 -27.30 1.10
N ASP A 284 -20.28 -27.26 2.23
CA ASP A 284 -20.72 -27.81 3.50
C ASP A 284 -21.51 -26.78 4.33
N GLU A 285 -22.78 -27.07 4.62
CA GLU A 285 -23.66 -26.13 5.32
C GLU A 285 -23.21 -25.84 6.78
N SER A 286 -22.62 -26.82 7.47
CA SER A 286 -22.10 -26.62 8.83
C SER A 286 -20.89 -25.69 8.80
N GLU A 287 -19.97 -25.90 7.86
CA GLU A 287 -18.83 -25.03 7.66
C GLU A 287 -19.24 -23.61 7.27
N ARG A 288 -20.23 -23.46 6.38
CA ARG A 288 -20.78 -22.16 6.00
C ARG A 288 -21.37 -21.42 7.20
N ALA A 289 -22.12 -22.11 8.05
CA ALA A 289 -22.70 -21.53 9.26
C ALA A 289 -21.63 -21.07 10.27
N GLU A 290 -20.59 -21.88 10.47
CA GLU A 290 -19.43 -21.51 11.32
C GLU A 290 -18.70 -20.28 10.78
N LEU A 291 -18.39 -20.25 9.47
CA LEU A 291 -17.70 -19.13 8.83
C LEU A 291 -18.56 -17.86 8.85
N GLU A 292 -19.88 -17.97 8.72
CA GLU A 292 -20.81 -16.85 8.89
C GLU A 292 -20.78 -16.28 10.31
N GLN A 293 -20.80 -17.15 11.32
CA GLN A 293 -20.71 -16.72 12.71
C GLN A 293 -19.37 -16.03 12.98
N VAL A 294 -18.26 -16.57 12.47
CA VAL A 294 -16.93 -15.96 12.58
C VAL A 294 -16.89 -14.59 11.91
N ALA A 295 -17.38 -14.48 10.67
CA ALA A 295 -17.46 -13.21 9.96
C ALA A 295 -18.30 -12.17 10.74
N ALA A 296 -19.45 -12.56 11.29
CA ALA A 296 -20.28 -11.66 12.09
C ALA A 296 -19.54 -11.15 13.34
N GLN A 297 -18.81 -12.02 14.03
CA GLN A 297 -18.02 -11.64 15.21
C GLN A 297 -16.84 -10.71 14.85
N LEU A 298 -16.10 -11.02 13.78
CA LEU A 298 -15.02 -10.17 13.28
C LEU A 298 -15.54 -8.79 12.85
N SER A 299 -16.69 -8.73 12.19
CA SER A 299 -17.37 -7.47 11.83
C SER A 299 -17.73 -6.66 13.07
N GLN A 300 -18.24 -7.31 14.12
CA GLN A 300 -18.54 -6.64 15.39
C GLN A 300 -17.27 -6.09 16.04
N LYS A 301 -16.17 -6.84 16.04
CA LYS A 301 -14.87 -6.35 16.56
C LYS A 301 -14.35 -5.16 15.76
N LEU A 302 -14.44 -5.17 14.43
CA LEU A 302 -14.06 -4.02 13.61
C LEU A 302 -14.88 -2.76 13.95
N LYS A 303 -16.18 -2.90 14.22
CA LYS A 303 -17.03 -1.78 14.66
C LYS A 303 -16.60 -1.21 16.02
N GLU A 304 -16.21 -2.06 16.96
CA GLU A 304 -15.65 -1.63 18.27
C GLU A 304 -14.39 -0.75 18.06
N PHE A 305 -13.55 -1.07 17.08
CA PHE A 305 -12.36 -0.27 16.76
C PHE A 305 -12.67 1.05 16.06
N ALA A 306 -13.76 1.15 15.31
CA ALA A 306 -14.16 2.39 14.62
C ALA A 306 -14.78 3.45 15.56
N GLN A 307 -15.20 3.05 16.77
CA GLN A 307 -15.86 3.92 17.75
C GLN A 307 -14.90 4.61 18.74
N HIS A 308 -13.61 4.26 18.70
CA HIS A 308 -12.56 4.73 19.60
C HIS A 308 -11.36 5.23 18.81
#